data_AF-A0A2B8BNX5-F1
#
_entry.id   AF-A0A2B8BNX5-F1
#
_cell.length_a   1.000
_cell.length_b   1.000
_cell.length_c   1.000
_cell.angle_alpha   90.00
_cell.angle_beta   90.00
_cell.angle_gamma   90.00
#
_symmetry.space_group_name_H-M   'P 1'
#
loop_
_entity.id
_entity.type
_entity.pdbx_description
1 polymer ?
#
loop_
_entity_poly.entity_id
_entity_poly.type
_entity_poly.pdbx_seq_one_letter_code
_entity_poly.pdbx_strand_id
1 'polypeptide(L)'
;MFAIAHALDGVSRAEAARLAGMDRQALRDAVVRYNAEGVAGLYDRPLPGRPEWLSDGEQATLKAIILAGPDPKRHGCVEWTLPILCEVIAERFAKTLHPASLSRIVRRLGLSKQKTRPRHPQSDAKAQAAFQKRGCAKR
;
A
#
# COMPACT_ATOMS: atom_id res chain seq x y z
N MET A 1 -30.69 1.16 18.48
CA MET A 1 -31.58 0.03 18.78
C MET A 1 -33.07 0.39 18.91
N PHE A 2 -33.45 1.66 19.17
CA PHE A 2 -34.84 2.07 19.35
C PHE A 2 -35.81 1.66 18.21
N ALA A 3 -35.38 1.79 16.96
CA ALA A 3 -36.22 1.44 15.80
C ALA A 3 -36.62 -0.05 15.73
N ILE A 4 -35.69 -0.93 16.12
CA ILE A 4 -35.90 -2.39 16.06
C ILE A 4 -36.79 -2.81 17.23
N ALA A 5 -36.60 -2.23 18.43
CA ALA A 5 -37.47 -2.46 19.58
C ALA A 5 -38.93 -2.09 19.26
N HIS A 6 -39.19 -0.90 18.70
CA HIS A 6 -40.54 -0.51 18.29
C HIS A 6 -41.15 -1.44 17.24
N ALA A 7 -40.35 -1.92 16.27
CA ALA A 7 -40.83 -2.88 15.30
C ALA A 7 -41.18 -4.25 15.92
N LEU A 8 -40.49 -4.64 17.00
CA LEU A 8 -40.81 -5.84 17.78
C LEU A 8 -42.06 -5.63 18.67
N ASP A 9 -42.26 -4.42 19.17
CA ASP A 9 -43.44 -4.02 19.97
C ASP A 9 -44.73 -3.86 19.13
N GLY A 10 -44.71 -4.28 17.86
CA GLY A 10 -45.87 -4.27 16.96
C GLY A 10 -46.16 -2.93 16.27
N VAL A 11 -45.28 -1.93 16.43
CA VAL A 11 -45.39 -0.66 15.72
C VAL A 11 -45.09 -0.88 14.24
N SER A 12 -45.86 -0.23 13.35
CA SER A 12 -45.62 -0.36 11.91
C SER A 12 -44.19 0.08 11.56
N ARG A 13 -43.57 -0.57 10.58
CA ARG A 13 -42.17 -0.30 10.20
C ARG A 13 -41.92 1.15 9.78
N ALA A 14 -42.91 1.79 9.16
CA ALA A 14 -42.81 3.19 8.75
C ALA A 14 -42.82 4.13 9.97
N GLU A 15 -43.67 3.83 10.96
CA GLU A 15 -43.74 4.56 12.22
C GLU A 15 -42.47 4.38 13.05
N ALA A 16 -42.01 3.14 13.21
CA ALA A 16 -40.77 2.82 13.93
C ALA A 16 -39.54 3.49 13.29
N ALA A 17 -39.48 3.55 11.95
CA ALA A 17 -38.42 4.27 11.24
C ALA A 17 -38.48 5.79 11.52
N ARG A 18 -39.68 6.39 11.44
CA ARG A 18 -39.87 7.82 11.71
C ARG A 18 -39.50 8.20 13.14
N LEU A 19 -39.96 7.42 14.13
CA LEU A 19 -39.64 7.62 15.55
C LEU A 19 -38.14 7.54 15.82
N ALA A 20 -37.41 6.72 15.04
CA ALA A 20 -35.98 6.59 15.14
C ALA A 20 -35.18 7.56 14.24
N GLY A 21 -35.84 8.47 13.52
CA GLY A 21 -35.19 9.38 12.58
C GLY A 21 -34.51 8.68 11.41
N MET A 22 -34.98 7.48 11.03
CA MET A 22 -34.42 6.66 9.97
C MET A 22 -35.34 6.64 8.75
N ASP A 23 -34.75 6.46 7.56
CA ASP A 23 -35.52 6.06 6.40
C ASP A 23 -36.08 4.63 6.59
N ARG A 24 -37.26 4.38 6.01
CA ARG A 24 -37.97 3.10 6.10
C ARG A 24 -37.16 1.94 5.51
N GLN A 25 -36.41 2.16 4.44
CA GLN A 25 -35.55 1.15 3.81
C GLN A 25 -34.33 0.86 4.68
N ALA A 26 -33.72 1.89 5.27
CA ALA A 26 -32.61 1.71 6.20
C ALA A 26 -33.00 0.85 7.41
N LEU A 27 -34.18 1.08 8.00
CA LEU A 27 -34.70 0.20 9.05
C LEU A 27 -34.96 -1.21 8.53
N ARG A 28 -35.46 -1.34 7.30
CA ARG A 28 -35.71 -2.67 6.73
C ARG A 28 -34.45 -3.50 6.60
N ASP A 29 -33.40 -2.91 6.03
CA ASP A 29 -32.13 -3.61 5.82
C ASP A 29 -31.47 -3.93 7.16
N ALA A 30 -31.56 -3.03 8.14
CA ALA A 30 -31.07 -3.26 9.50
C ALA A 30 -31.80 -4.44 10.18
N VAL A 31 -33.13 -4.54 10.07
CA VAL A 31 -33.90 -5.68 10.63
C VAL A 31 -33.54 -6.99 9.93
N VAL A 32 -33.38 -7.00 8.61
CA VAL A 32 -32.98 -8.20 7.86
C VAL A 32 -31.60 -8.68 8.32
N ARG A 33 -30.62 -7.77 8.44
CA ARG A 33 -29.28 -8.12 8.95
C ARG A 33 -29.32 -8.59 10.40
N TYR A 34 -30.09 -7.92 11.26
CA TYR A 34 -30.26 -8.32 12.65
C TYR A 34 -30.85 -9.73 12.77
N ASN A 35 -31.87 -10.06 11.96
CA ASN A 35 -32.47 -11.39 12.00
C ASN A 35 -31.50 -12.50 11.54
N ALA A 36 -30.58 -12.19 10.62
CA ALA A 36 -29.61 -13.15 10.11
C ALA A 36 -28.36 -13.30 10.99
N GLU A 37 -27.88 -12.20 11.57
CA GLU A 37 -26.55 -12.11 12.20
C GLU A 37 -26.58 -11.59 13.64
N GLY A 38 -27.77 -11.29 14.17
CA GLY A 38 -27.93 -10.66 15.48
C GLY A 38 -27.36 -9.25 15.53
N VAL A 39 -26.89 -8.84 16.71
CA VAL A 39 -26.27 -7.53 16.93
C VAL A 39 -25.04 -7.32 16.04
N ALA A 40 -24.33 -8.40 15.68
CA ALA A 40 -23.15 -8.34 14.81
C ALA A 40 -23.49 -7.73 13.43
N GLY A 41 -24.67 -8.02 12.89
CA GLY A 41 -25.14 -7.49 11.59
C GLY A 41 -25.51 -6.00 11.60
N LEU A 42 -25.53 -5.36 12.76
CA LEU A 42 -25.80 -3.93 12.91
C LEU A 42 -24.54 -3.07 12.93
N TYR A 43 -23.35 -3.67 13.10
CA TYR A 43 -22.11 -2.93 12.98
C TYR A 43 -21.83 -2.55 11.53
N ASP A 44 -21.25 -1.37 11.34
CA ASP A 44 -20.80 -0.95 10.04
C ASP A 44 -19.67 -1.87 9.57
N ARG A 45 -19.75 -2.33 8.32
CA ARG A 45 -18.76 -3.22 7.75
C ARG A 45 -17.73 -2.37 7.03
N PRO A 46 -16.41 -2.59 7.24
CA PRO A 46 -15.40 -1.91 6.46
C PRO A 46 -15.65 -2.17 4.97
N LEU A 47 -15.90 -1.11 4.21
CA LEU A 47 -15.97 -1.24 2.75
C LEU A 47 -14.56 -1.59 2.25
N PRO A 48 -14.42 -2.46 1.24
CA PRO A 48 -13.13 -2.93 0.73
C PRO A 48 -12.23 -1.83 0.12
N GLY A 49 -12.67 -0.57 0.16
CA GLY A 49 -11.95 0.57 -0.39
C GLY A 49 -11.80 0.50 -1.90
N ARG A 50 -11.02 1.42 -2.46
CA ARG A 50 -10.64 1.38 -3.87
C ARG A 50 -9.63 0.24 -4.07
N PRO A 51 -9.82 -0.64 -5.07
CA PRO A 51 -8.82 -1.66 -5.40
C PRO A 51 -7.45 -1.06 -5.66
N GLU A 52 -6.40 -1.79 -5.29
CA GLU A 52 -5.03 -1.36 -5.54
C GLU A 52 -4.75 -1.29 -7.06
N TRP A 53 -3.84 -0.42 -7.44
CA TRP A 53 -3.52 -0.20 -8.84
C TRP A 53 -2.80 -1.40 -9.48
N LEU A 54 -1.94 -2.05 -8.68
CA LEU A 54 -1.28 -3.29 -9.01
C LEU A 54 -1.85 -4.39 -8.12
N SER A 55 -2.25 -5.50 -8.72
CA SER A 55 -2.61 -6.74 -8.02
C SER A 55 -1.40 -7.30 -7.26
N ASP A 56 -1.65 -8.19 -6.31
CA ASP A 56 -0.59 -8.82 -5.51
C ASP A 56 0.46 -9.54 -6.39
N GLY A 57 0.01 -10.19 -7.47
CA GLY A 57 0.91 -10.84 -8.44
C GLY A 57 1.77 -9.86 -9.22
N GLU A 58 1.21 -8.72 -9.64
CA GLU A 58 1.96 -7.66 -10.31
C GLU A 58 2.95 -6.99 -9.34
N GLN A 59 2.57 -6.81 -8.08
CA GLN A 59 3.45 -6.28 -7.05
C GLN A 59 4.62 -7.21 -6.75
N ALA A 60 4.38 -8.52 -6.64
CA ALA A 60 5.43 -9.51 -6.48
C ALA A 60 6.40 -9.51 -7.68
N THR A 61 5.85 -9.43 -8.89
CA THR A 61 6.63 -9.34 -10.13
C THR A 61 7.48 -8.06 -10.17
N LEU A 62 6.90 -6.91 -9.84
CA LEU A 62 7.61 -5.63 -9.76
C LEU A 62 8.76 -5.71 -8.74
N LYS A 63 8.53 -6.30 -7.57
CA LYS A 63 9.57 -6.50 -6.55
C LYS A 63 10.73 -7.35 -7.08
N ALA A 64 10.44 -8.43 -7.80
CA ALA A 64 11.47 -9.26 -8.42
C ALA A 64 12.29 -8.48 -9.46
N ILE A 65 11.66 -7.67 -10.31
CA ILE A 65 12.35 -6.82 -11.31
C ILE A 65 13.28 -5.82 -10.60
N ILE A 66 12.79 -5.15 -9.55
CA ILE A 66 13.60 -4.17 -8.83
C ILE A 66 14.84 -4.83 -8.21
N LEU A 67 14.69 -6.01 -7.61
CA LEU A 67 15.77 -6.76 -6.97
C LEU A 67 16.78 -7.35 -7.97
N ALA A 68 16.33 -7.75 -9.16
CA ALA A 68 17.21 -8.22 -10.23
C ALA A 68 18.12 -7.11 -10.79
N GLY A 69 17.73 -5.84 -10.62
CA GLY A 69 18.44 -4.69 -11.16
C GLY A 69 18.09 -4.42 -12.63
N PRO A 70 18.42 -3.22 -13.14
CA PRO A 70 18.15 -2.87 -14.53
C PRO A 70 19.19 -3.52 -15.46
N ASP A 71 18.71 -4.10 -16.56
CA ASP A 71 19.51 -4.35 -17.75
C ASP A 71 19.77 -3.03 -18.51
N PRO A 72 21.03 -2.55 -18.63
CA PRO A 72 21.34 -1.29 -19.30
C PRO A 72 20.99 -1.27 -20.79
N LYS A 73 21.05 -2.41 -21.49
CA LYS A 73 20.72 -2.48 -22.92
C LYS A 73 19.22 -2.37 -23.16
N ARG A 74 18.43 -2.98 -22.27
CA ARG A 74 16.97 -2.99 -22.37
C ARG A 74 16.33 -1.73 -21.81
N HIS A 75 16.78 -1.28 -20.64
CA HIS A 75 16.12 -0.21 -19.88
C HIS A 75 16.85 1.14 -19.99
N GLY A 76 18.01 1.19 -20.66
CA GLY A 76 18.78 2.43 -20.84
C GLY A 76 19.35 3.02 -19.54
N CYS A 77 19.37 2.25 -18.44
CA CYS A 77 19.85 2.73 -17.15
C CYS A 77 20.66 1.68 -16.39
N VAL A 78 21.53 2.18 -15.51
CA VAL A 78 22.33 1.37 -14.56
C VAL A 78 21.71 1.35 -13.16
N GLU A 79 20.77 2.26 -12.88
CA GLU A 79 20.02 2.34 -11.63
C GLU A 79 18.54 2.52 -11.93
N TRP A 80 17.70 1.86 -11.13
CA TRP A 80 16.25 2.08 -11.20
C TRP A 80 15.88 3.49 -10.75
N THR A 81 15.10 4.17 -11.58
CA THR A 81 14.40 5.41 -11.23
C THR A 81 12.91 5.16 -11.27
N LEU A 82 12.13 5.94 -10.52
CA LEU A 82 10.67 5.80 -10.53
C LEU A 82 10.06 6.03 -11.93
N PRO A 83 10.49 7.01 -12.74
CA PRO A 83 10.01 7.16 -14.12
C PRO A 83 10.25 5.91 -14.99
N ILE A 84 11.47 5.36 -14.95
CA ILE A 84 11.80 4.15 -15.72
C ILE A 84 10.96 2.94 -15.24
N LEU A 85 10.75 2.81 -13.93
CA LEU A 85 9.87 1.76 -13.42
C LEU A 85 8.40 1.96 -13.84
N CYS A 86 7.94 3.20 -14.01
CA CYS A 86 6.62 3.47 -14.59
C CYS A 86 6.55 3.02 -16.05
N GLU A 87 7.59 3.22 -16.84
CA GLU A 87 7.68 2.73 -18.23
C GLU A 87 7.63 1.19 -18.27
N VAL A 88 8.43 0.52 -17.43
CA VAL A 88 8.41 -0.95 -17.31
C VAL A 88 7.02 -1.48 -16.90
N ILE A 89 6.32 -0.78 -16.01
CA ILE A 89 4.95 -1.14 -15.60
C ILE A 89 3.96 -0.92 -16.74
N ALA A 90 4.11 0.17 -17.50
CA ALA A 90 3.27 0.44 -18.67
C ALA A 90 3.45 -0.64 -19.74
N GLU A 91 4.70 -1.03 -20.04
CA GLU A 91 5.01 -2.07 -21.02
C GLU A 91 4.55 -3.46 -20.58
N ARG A 92 4.80 -3.83 -19.32
CA ARG A 92 4.57 -5.20 -18.84
C ARG A 92 3.13 -5.46 -18.41
N PHE A 93 2.45 -4.45 -17.87
CA PHE A 93 1.12 -4.60 -17.25
C PHE A 93 0.05 -3.73 -17.91
N ALA A 94 0.37 -2.97 -18.97
CA ALA A 94 -0.56 -2.04 -19.64
C ALA A 94 -1.19 -1.02 -18.67
N LYS A 95 -0.38 -0.53 -17.72
CA LYS A 95 -0.82 0.30 -16.59
C LYS A 95 0.05 1.55 -16.48
N THR A 96 -0.55 2.74 -16.54
CA THR A 96 0.14 4.04 -16.44
C THR A 96 0.08 4.71 -15.07
N LEU A 97 1.14 4.59 -14.26
CA LEU A 97 1.24 5.22 -12.95
C LEU A 97 2.00 6.54 -12.98
N HIS A 98 1.58 7.50 -12.15
CA HIS A 98 2.45 8.63 -11.80
C HIS A 98 3.58 8.17 -10.86
N PRO A 99 4.84 8.63 -11.03
CA PRO A 99 5.97 8.24 -10.20
C PRO A 99 5.75 8.37 -8.68
N ALA A 100 5.01 9.40 -8.25
CA ALA A 100 4.67 9.57 -6.82
C ALA A 100 3.77 8.44 -6.28
N SER A 101 2.85 7.92 -7.09
CA SER A 101 2.01 6.78 -6.73
C SER A 101 2.84 5.51 -6.64
N LEU A 102 3.72 5.29 -7.62
CA LEU A 102 4.66 4.17 -7.60
C LEU A 102 5.58 4.21 -6.36
N SER A 103 6.04 5.40 -5.95
CA SER A 103 6.86 5.56 -4.75
C SER A 103 6.19 4.99 -3.49
N ARG A 104 4.86 5.16 -3.34
CA ARG A 104 4.12 4.61 -2.20
C ARG A 104 4.04 3.09 -2.26
N ILE A 105 3.82 2.53 -3.45
CA ILE A 105 3.79 1.08 -3.68
C ILE A 105 5.15 0.47 -3.34
N VAL A 106 6.25 1.01 -3.89
CA VAL A 106 7.61 0.52 -3.64
C VAL A 106 7.96 0.56 -2.15
N ARG A 107 7.61 1.63 -1.43
CA ARG A 107 7.80 1.71 0.03
C ARG A 107 7.02 0.63 0.78
N ARG A 108 5.76 0.41 0.42
CA ARG A 108 4.91 -0.63 1.03
C ARG A 108 5.48 -2.03 0.81
N LEU A 109 6.15 -2.26 -0.32
CA LEU A 109 6.85 -3.52 -0.62
C LEU A 109 8.15 -3.73 0.18
N GLY A 110 8.50 -2.80 1.07
CA GLY A 110 9.70 -2.83 1.90
C GLY A 110 10.96 -2.43 1.15
N LEU A 111 10.82 -1.78 -0.01
CA LEU A 111 11.94 -1.35 -0.83
C LEU A 111 12.24 0.13 -0.60
N SER A 112 13.52 0.46 -0.61
CA SER A 112 14.01 1.83 -0.50
C SER A 112 15.18 2.02 -1.48
N LYS A 113 15.39 3.26 -1.94
CA LYS A 113 16.53 3.56 -2.81
C LYS A 113 17.82 3.32 -2.03
N GLN A 114 18.55 2.29 -2.43
CA GLN A 114 19.89 2.05 -1.92
C GLN A 114 20.87 2.93 -2.69
N LYS A 115 21.58 3.81 -1.98
CA LYS A 115 22.74 4.50 -2.53
C LYS A 115 23.98 3.73 -2.11
N THR A 116 24.80 3.34 -3.07
CA THR A 116 26.13 2.79 -2.78
C THR A 116 26.93 3.82 -1.98
N ARG A 117 27.63 3.39 -0.93
CA ARG A 117 28.52 4.29 -0.19
C ARG A 117 29.60 4.78 -1.16
N PRO A 118 29.80 6.10 -1.33
CA PRO A 118 30.85 6.62 -2.21
C PRO A 118 32.21 6.04 -1.80
N ARG A 119 32.90 5.40 -2.75
CA ARG A 119 34.30 4.99 -2.60
C ARG A 119 35.15 5.85 -3.52
N HIS A 120 36.21 6.44 -2.98
CA HIS A 120 37.16 7.18 -3.79
C HIS A 120 37.88 6.20 -4.74
N PRO A 121 37.99 6.47 -6.05
CA PRO A 121 38.65 5.56 -7.00
C PRO A 121 40.09 5.21 -6.62
N GLN A 122 40.81 6.15 -6.00
CA GLN A 122 42.19 5.94 -5.51
C GLN A 122 42.25 5.43 -4.07
N SER A 123 41.13 4.92 -3.52
CA SER A 123 41.16 4.34 -2.16
C SER A 123 41.96 3.04 -2.15
N ASP A 124 43.12 3.07 -1.50
CA ASP A 124 43.93 1.89 -1.26
C ASP A 124 43.66 1.36 0.16
N ALA A 125 43.03 0.18 0.22
CA ALA A 125 42.73 -0.50 1.47
C ALA A 125 44.00 -0.82 2.29
N LYS A 126 45.14 -1.08 1.63
CA LYS A 126 46.42 -1.34 2.29
C LYS A 126 46.98 -0.06 2.89
N ALA A 127 46.96 1.06 2.16
CA ALA A 127 47.38 2.36 2.67
C ALA A 127 46.51 2.82 3.86
N GLN A 128 45.19 2.61 3.80
CA GLN A 128 44.28 2.91 4.91
C GLN A 128 44.56 2.05 6.14
N ALA A 129 44.80 0.75 5.96
CA ALA A 129 45.15 -0.15 7.07
C ALA A 129 46.53 0.18 7.68
N ALA A 130 47.49 0.62 6.87
CA ALA A 130 48.80 1.07 7.33
C ALA A 130 48.71 2.38 8.14
N PHE A 131 47.85 3.33 7.72
CA PHE A 131 47.60 4.57 8.43
C PHE A 131 46.95 4.35 9.80
N GLN A 132 45.98 3.44 9.92
CA GLN A 132 45.34 3.14 11.21
C GLN A 132 46.31 2.60 12.27
N LYS A 133 47.41 1.94 11.86
CA LYS A 133 48.41 1.37 12.77
C LYS A 133 49.48 2.36 13.22
N ARG A 134 49.54 3.56 12.65
CA ARG A 134 50.51 4.59 13.01
C ARG A 134 49.77 5.89 13.26
N GLY A 135 49.37 6.09 14.52
CA GLY A 135 48.86 7.38 14.97
C GLY A 135 49.83 8.50 14.61
N CYS A 136 49.29 9.71 14.42
CA CYS A 136 50.04 10.94 14.16
C CYS A 136 51.25 11.05 15.10
N ALA A 137 52.46 11.14 14.54
CA ALA A 137 53.64 11.45 15.33
C ALA A 137 53.47 12.86 15.92
N LYS A 138 53.44 12.97 17.25
CA LYS A 138 53.49 14.27 17.94
C LYS A 138 54.81 14.95 17.57
N ARG A 139 54.71 16.20 17.13
CA ARG A 139 55.86 17.10 16.92
C ARG A 139 56.54 17.42 18.24
#